data_AF-A0A7X3RGY6-F1
#
_entry.id   AF-A0A7X3RGY6-F1
#
_cell.length_a   1.000
_cell.length_b   1.000
_cell.length_c   1.000
_cell.angle_alpha   90.00
_cell.angle_beta   90.00
_cell.angle_gamma   90.00
#
_symmetry.space_group_name_H-M   'P 1'
#
loop_
_entity.id
_entity.type
_entity.pdbx_description
1 polymer ?
#
loop_
_entity_poly.entity_id
_entity_poly.type
_entity_poly.pdbx_seq_one_letter_code
_entity_poly.pdbx_strand_id
1 'polypeptide(L)'
;RLHRRAERDMHVHGVDEELDEADHHHHEHTDHTLVFSTWSWTTDRPLSLKALRGMFEELPKTIYRAKGVVQLHEMPDNRMILQMVGRRASLTLAEEWGDEPPRTQIVMIASHGGLDVEGLRTQLEACTVADTLPAAVRQKTAKTEWTRQRQ
;
A
#
# COMPACT_ATOMS: atom_id res chain seq x y z
N ARG A 1 12.05 -24.74 1.47
CA ARG A 1 13.23 -23.86 1.29
C ARG A 1 12.71 -22.46 0.97
N LEU A 2 12.73 -21.57 1.96
CA LEU A 2 12.25 -20.19 1.84
C LEU A 2 13.20 -19.40 0.93
N HIS A 3 12.72 -18.92 -0.21
CA HIS A 3 13.46 -17.96 -1.02
C HIS A 3 13.34 -16.58 -0.38
N ARG A 4 14.33 -16.23 0.45
CA ARG A 4 14.63 -14.85 0.85
C ARG A 4 14.89 -14.06 -0.43
N ARG A 5 13.91 -13.28 -0.88
CA ARG A 5 14.04 -12.43 -2.05
C ARG A 5 14.80 -11.18 -1.61
N ALA A 6 16.07 -11.12 -1.97
CA ALA A 6 16.93 -9.97 -1.74
C ALA A 6 16.26 -8.70 -2.27
N GLU A 7 16.25 -7.67 -1.43
CA GLU A 7 15.90 -6.29 -1.78
C GLU A 7 16.81 -5.86 -2.92
N ARG A 8 16.24 -5.77 -4.13
CA ARG A 8 16.94 -5.23 -5.29
C ARG A 8 16.62 -3.75 -5.35
N ASP A 9 17.51 -2.93 -4.83
CA ASP A 9 17.61 -1.51 -5.19
C ASP A 9 17.94 -1.42 -6.69
N MET A 10 16.91 -1.16 -7.50
CA MET A 10 17.09 -0.86 -8.91
C MET A 10 17.45 0.63 -9.05
N HIS A 11 18.74 0.94 -9.05
CA HIS A 11 19.27 2.21 -9.52
C HIS A 11 19.37 2.18 -11.05
N VAL A 12 18.67 3.09 -11.72
CA VAL A 12 18.83 3.34 -13.16
C VAL A 12 19.71 4.58 -13.30
N HIS A 13 20.97 4.41 -13.73
CA HIS A 13 21.75 5.50 -14.29
C HIS A 13 21.78 5.33 -15.81
N GLY A 14 21.19 6.30 -16.51
CA GLY A 14 21.27 6.41 -17.96
C GLY A 14 22.55 7.12 -18.37
N VAL A 15 23.44 6.35 -19.01
CA VAL A 15 24.34 6.65 -20.14
C VAL A 15 25.18 7.95 -20.13
N ASP A 16 26.48 7.75 -19.87
CA ASP A 16 27.68 8.17 -20.63
C ASP A 16 27.76 9.59 -21.25
N GLU A 17 28.68 10.43 -20.74
CA GLU A 17 29.47 11.40 -21.54
C GLU A 17 30.85 11.62 -20.85
N GLU A 18 31.95 11.29 -21.54
CA GLU A 18 33.32 11.69 -21.21
C GLU A 18 33.51 13.20 -21.50
N LEU A 19 33.71 14.07 -20.50
CA LEU A 19 34.27 15.42 -20.71
C LEU A 19 34.99 15.99 -19.45
N ASP A 20 36.29 16.21 -19.63
CA ASP A 20 37.17 17.32 -19.20
C ASP A 20 37.26 17.82 -17.73
N GLU A 21 38.51 18.02 -17.30
CA GLU A 21 38.90 18.68 -16.06
C GLU A 21 38.66 20.20 -16.15
N ALA A 22 37.81 20.77 -15.28
CA ALA A 22 38.07 21.99 -14.50
C ALA A 22 36.77 22.62 -13.95
N ASP A 23 36.95 23.24 -12.79
CA ASP A 23 36.23 24.39 -12.26
C ASP A 23 35.20 24.17 -11.14
N HIS A 24 35.43 24.94 -10.09
CA HIS A 24 34.74 24.91 -8.81
C HIS A 24 33.36 25.58 -8.93
N HIS A 25 32.32 24.79 -9.19
CA HIS A 25 30.96 25.23 -8.96
C HIS A 25 30.36 24.52 -7.74
N HIS A 26 30.08 25.32 -6.71
CA HIS A 26 29.26 24.95 -5.56
C HIS A 26 27.83 24.70 -6.08
N HIS A 27 27.57 23.49 -6.56
CA HIS A 27 26.21 23.06 -6.86
C HIS A 27 25.53 22.77 -5.52
N GLU A 28 24.67 23.69 -5.08
CA GLU A 28 23.59 23.36 -4.17
C GLU A 28 22.83 22.18 -4.81
N HIS A 29 23.01 20.99 -4.25
CA HIS A 29 22.26 19.79 -4.62
C HIS A 29 20.80 20.03 -4.25
N THR A 30 20.08 20.75 -5.11
CA THR A 30 18.62 20.75 -5.11
C THR A 30 18.22 19.30 -5.30
N ASP A 31 17.56 18.74 -4.30
CA ASP A 31 17.26 17.32 -4.16
C ASP A 31 16.33 16.85 -5.31
N HIS A 32 16.91 16.54 -6.47
CA HIS A 32 16.21 15.98 -7.65
C HIS A 32 15.72 14.53 -7.41
N THR A 33 15.87 14.02 -6.20
CA THR A 33 15.77 12.61 -5.84
C THR A 33 14.39 12.17 -5.37
N LEU A 34 13.52 13.09 -4.94
CA LEU A 34 12.26 12.71 -4.28
C LEU A 34 11.04 12.93 -5.17
N VAL A 35 10.96 12.24 -6.32
CA VAL A 35 9.77 12.28 -7.21
C VAL A 35 8.51 11.68 -6.53
N PHE A 36 8.72 10.76 -5.58
CA PHE A 36 7.65 10.05 -4.87
C PHE A 36 7.87 10.05 -3.37
N SER A 37 6.78 9.97 -2.63
CA SER A 37 6.77 9.72 -1.18
C SER A 37 6.14 8.36 -0.91
N THR A 38 6.70 7.62 0.06
CA THR A 38 6.20 6.31 0.48
C THR A 38 5.80 6.36 1.94
N TRP A 39 4.67 5.73 2.27
CA TRP A 39 4.21 5.58 3.66
C TRP A 39 3.66 4.19 3.89
N SER A 40 3.91 3.65 5.08
CA SER A 40 3.41 2.36 5.52
C SER A 40 2.52 2.49 6.75
N TRP A 41 1.49 1.67 6.82
CA TRP A 41 0.57 1.58 7.94
C TRP A 41 0.32 0.13 8.30
N THR A 42 0.26 -0.15 9.59
CA THR A 42 0.07 -1.50 10.13
C THR A 42 -0.95 -1.49 11.26
N THR A 43 -1.66 -2.60 11.41
CA THR A 43 -2.56 -2.85 12.54
C THR A 43 -2.76 -4.35 12.74
N ASP A 44 -3.00 -4.75 13.98
CA ASP A 44 -3.37 -6.13 14.32
C ASP A 44 -4.90 -6.26 14.51
N ARG A 45 -5.65 -5.18 14.22
CA ARG A 45 -7.12 -5.20 14.23
C ARG A 45 -7.67 -5.55 12.84
N PRO A 46 -8.73 -6.37 12.76
CA PRO A 46 -9.38 -6.68 11.50
C PRO A 46 -10.02 -5.41 10.89
N LEU A 47 -10.02 -5.34 9.56
CA LEU A 47 -10.70 -4.29 8.81
C LEU A 47 -12.04 -4.78 8.25
N SER A 48 -13.03 -3.89 8.14
CA SER A 48 -14.22 -4.19 7.34
C SER A 48 -13.92 -4.06 5.85
N LEU A 49 -14.26 -5.08 5.06
CA LEU A 49 -14.16 -5.04 3.60
C LEU A 49 -14.92 -3.84 3.02
N LYS A 50 -16.11 -3.56 3.53
CA LYS A 50 -16.95 -2.46 3.04
C LYS A 50 -16.29 -1.10 3.27
N ALA A 51 -15.82 -0.86 4.50
CA ALA A 51 -15.16 0.40 4.86
C ALA A 51 -13.86 0.60 4.08
N LEU A 52 -13.04 -0.45 4.00
CA LEU A 52 -11.78 -0.42 3.25
C LEU A 52 -12.00 -0.12 1.77
N ARG A 53 -13.00 -0.76 1.13
CA ARG A 53 -13.33 -0.46 -0.27
C ARG A 53 -13.74 1.00 -0.46
N GLY A 54 -14.60 1.52 0.40
CA GLY A 54 -15.06 2.91 0.34
C GLY A 54 -13.91 3.91 0.51
N MET A 55 -13.01 3.67 1.46
CA MET A 55 -11.80 4.47 1.65
C MET A 55 -10.94 4.48 0.38
N PHE A 56 -10.73 3.32 -0.24
CA PHE A 56 -9.95 3.20 -1.48
C PHE A 56 -10.60 3.89 -2.69
N GLU A 57 -11.93 3.94 -2.75
CA GLU A 57 -12.70 4.67 -3.78
C GLU A 57 -12.46 6.19 -3.67
N GLU A 58 -12.32 6.70 -2.44
CA GLU A 58 -12.16 8.12 -2.10
C GLU A 58 -10.70 8.60 -1.97
N LEU A 59 -9.71 7.70 -2.12
CA LEU A 59 -8.30 8.09 -2.02
C LEU A 59 -7.97 9.27 -2.95
N PRO A 60 -7.06 10.17 -2.57
CA PRO A 60 -6.60 11.25 -3.44
C PRO A 60 -5.84 10.72 -4.67
N LYS A 61 -5.88 11.47 -5.78
CA LYS A 61 -5.18 11.12 -7.04
C LYS A 61 -3.66 11.18 -6.90
N THR A 62 -3.16 11.85 -5.86
CA THR A 62 -1.74 11.89 -5.50
C THR A 62 -1.20 10.50 -5.18
N ILE A 63 -2.04 9.57 -4.71
CA ILE A 63 -1.66 8.19 -4.41
C ILE A 63 -1.79 7.34 -5.68
N TYR A 64 -0.64 6.90 -6.18
CA TYR A 64 -0.52 6.17 -7.42
C TYR A 64 -0.55 4.65 -7.23
N ARG A 65 -0.04 4.17 -6.09
CA ARG A 65 0.04 2.73 -5.82
C ARG A 65 -0.21 2.47 -4.35
N ALA A 66 -0.89 1.36 -4.08
CA ALA A 66 -0.93 0.79 -2.75
C ALA A 66 -0.84 -0.73 -2.86
N LYS A 67 -0.15 -1.35 -1.91
CA LYS A 67 -0.02 -2.81 -1.82
C LYS A 67 -0.05 -3.22 -0.37
N GLY A 68 -0.57 -4.40 -0.08
CA GLY A 68 -0.57 -4.88 1.29
C GLY A 68 -1.12 -6.28 1.46
N VAL A 69 -0.90 -6.79 2.67
CA VAL A 69 -1.63 -7.93 3.22
C VAL A 69 -2.65 -7.37 4.19
N VAL A 70 -3.90 -7.82 4.11
CA VAL A 70 -5.01 -7.30 4.90
C VAL A 70 -5.69 -8.44 5.65
N GLN A 71 -5.90 -8.21 6.94
CA GLN A 71 -6.80 -9.00 7.79
C GLN A 71 -8.20 -8.42 7.67
N LEU A 72 -9.12 -9.17 7.06
CA LEU A 72 -10.52 -8.76 6.94
C LEU A 72 -11.36 -9.45 8.02
N HIS A 73 -12.29 -8.68 8.58
CA HIS A 73 -13.29 -9.20 9.51
C HIS A 73 -14.17 -10.29 8.87
N GLU A 74 -14.48 -10.15 7.58
CA GLU A 74 -15.31 -11.08 6.83
C GLU A 74 -14.57 -12.38 6.41
N MET A 75 -13.24 -12.40 6.51
CA MET A 75 -12.37 -13.54 6.16
C MET A 75 -11.21 -13.64 7.15
N PRO A 76 -11.48 -13.96 8.43
CA PRO A 76 -10.47 -13.89 9.49
C PRO A 76 -9.37 -14.95 9.35
N ASP A 77 -9.69 -16.10 8.75
CA ASP A 77 -8.77 -17.23 8.60
C ASP A 77 -7.78 -17.04 7.44
N ASN A 78 -8.09 -16.13 6.49
CA ASN A 78 -7.32 -15.94 5.27
C ASN A 78 -6.63 -14.59 5.17
N ARG A 79 -5.47 -14.59 4.49
CA ARG A 79 -4.80 -13.38 4.05
C ARG A 79 -5.50 -12.83 2.82
N MET A 80 -5.65 -11.51 2.76
CA MET A 80 -6.10 -10.82 1.56
C MET A 80 -4.99 -9.96 0.98
N ILE A 81 -4.70 -10.13 -0.31
CA ILE A 81 -3.68 -9.35 -1.01
C ILE A 81 -4.34 -8.14 -1.65
N LEU A 82 -4.03 -6.96 -1.11
CA LEU A 82 -4.42 -5.67 -1.64
C LEU A 82 -3.43 -5.22 -2.72
N GLN A 83 -3.94 -4.86 -3.90
CA GLN A 83 -3.16 -4.22 -4.94
C GLN A 83 -3.96 -3.09 -5.59
N MET A 84 -3.37 -1.91 -5.65
CA MET A 84 -3.89 -0.74 -6.35
C MET A 84 -2.81 -0.11 -7.23
N VAL A 85 -3.17 0.21 -8.47
CA VAL A 85 -2.36 0.98 -9.42
C VAL A 85 -3.27 1.98 -10.13
N GLY A 86 -2.95 3.27 -9.99
CA GLY A 86 -3.76 4.37 -10.49
C GLY A 86 -5.19 4.28 -9.93
N ARG A 87 -6.15 4.00 -10.81
CA ARG A 87 -7.58 3.96 -10.44
C ARG A 87 -8.10 2.56 -10.12
N ARG A 88 -7.35 1.50 -10.41
CA ARG A 88 -7.82 0.12 -10.26
C ARG A 88 -7.31 -0.45 -8.96
N ALA A 89 -8.21 -0.96 -8.14
CA ALA A 89 -7.89 -1.63 -6.88
C ALA A 89 -8.48 -3.03 -6.88
N SER A 90 -7.77 -3.96 -6.24
CA SER A 90 -8.18 -5.35 -6.12
C SER A 90 -7.79 -5.91 -4.76
N LEU A 91 -8.63 -6.82 -4.26
CA LEU A 91 -8.38 -7.69 -3.12
C LEU A 91 -8.50 -9.13 -3.60
N THR A 92 -7.44 -9.90 -3.43
CA THR A 92 -7.40 -11.31 -3.83
C THR A 92 -7.18 -12.18 -2.61
N LEU A 93 -7.97 -13.25 -2.49
CA LEU A 93 -7.78 -14.27 -1.47
C LEU A 93 -6.43 -14.94 -1.66
N ALA A 94 -5.67 -15.05 -0.57
CA ALA A 94 -4.44 -15.82 -0.50
C ALA A 94 -4.59 -16.97 0.50
N GLU A 95 -3.46 -17.57 0.86
CA GLU A 95 -3.36 -18.62 1.85
C GLU A 95 -3.87 -18.19 3.24
N GLU A 96 -4.19 -19.18 4.07
CA GLU A 96 -4.56 -18.99 5.46
C GLU A 96 -3.39 -18.41 6.27
N TRP A 97 -3.68 -17.78 7.40
CA TRP A 97 -2.64 -17.27 8.30
C TRP A 97 -1.76 -18.38 8.89
N GLY A 98 -2.31 -19.59 9.06
CA GLY A 98 -1.63 -20.71 9.71
C GLY A 98 -1.35 -20.37 11.18
N ASP A 99 -0.10 -20.56 11.61
CA ASP A 99 0.35 -20.24 12.97
C ASP A 99 0.73 -18.76 13.15
N GLU A 100 0.72 -17.96 12.08
CA GLU A 100 1.05 -16.53 12.17
C GLU A 100 -0.14 -15.71 12.68
N PRO A 101 0.07 -14.75 13.59
CA PRO A 101 -1.00 -13.87 14.02
C PRO A 101 -1.49 -13.00 12.85
N PRO A 102 -2.81 -12.93 12.59
CA PRO A 102 -3.38 -12.07 11.56
C PRO A 102 -2.97 -10.61 11.78
N ARG A 103 -2.54 -9.96 10.69
CA ARG A 103 -2.18 -8.53 10.73
C ARG A 103 -2.31 -7.85 9.39
N THR A 104 -2.69 -6.58 9.39
CA THR A 104 -2.70 -5.75 8.20
C THR A 104 -1.39 -4.96 8.07
N GLN A 105 -0.85 -4.92 6.85
CA GLN A 105 0.26 -4.05 6.48
C GLN A 105 0.02 -3.51 5.08
N ILE A 106 -0.02 -2.18 4.94
CA ILE A 106 -0.26 -1.50 3.67
C ILE A 106 0.87 -0.50 3.44
N VAL A 107 1.40 -0.50 2.22
CA VAL A 107 2.36 0.49 1.73
C VAL A 107 1.70 1.29 0.62
N MET A 108 1.76 2.62 0.70
CA MET A 108 1.25 3.56 -0.28
C MET A 108 2.39 4.39 -0.86
N ILE A 109 2.31 4.65 -2.17
CA ILE A 109 3.25 5.50 -2.91
C ILE A 109 2.45 6.62 -3.56
N ALA A 110 2.85 7.86 -3.29
CA ALA A 110 2.26 9.06 -3.84
C ALA A 110 3.30 9.97 -4.49
N SER A 111 2.84 11.02 -5.18
CA SER A 111 3.69 12.14 -5.56
C SER A 111 4.38 12.77 -4.35
N HIS A 112 5.53 13.42 -4.57
CA HIS A 112 6.18 14.22 -3.54
C HIS A 112 5.20 15.19 -2.85
N GLY A 113 5.19 15.20 -1.52
CA GLY A 113 4.27 16.03 -0.72
C GLY A 113 2.79 15.67 -0.86
N GLY A 114 2.45 14.62 -1.60
CA GLY A 114 1.08 14.20 -1.89
C GLY A 114 0.46 13.24 -0.86
N LEU A 115 1.14 13.00 0.26
CA LEU A 115 0.66 12.19 1.37
C LEU A 115 0.17 13.08 2.50
N ASP A 116 -1.14 13.08 2.74
CA ASP A 116 -1.71 13.48 4.03
C ASP A 116 -1.68 12.28 4.98
N VAL A 117 -0.55 12.10 5.68
CA VAL A 117 -0.32 10.93 6.54
C VAL A 117 -1.36 10.82 7.65
N GLU A 118 -1.72 11.94 8.28
CA GLU A 118 -2.69 11.96 9.38
C GLU A 118 -4.11 11.69 8.88
N GLY A 119 -4.50 12.27 7.74
CA GLY A 119 -5.77 11.95 7.10
C GLY A 119 -5.87 10.49 6.67
N LEU A 120 -4.82 9.94 6.07
CA LEU A 120 -4.79 8.53 5.66
C LEU A 120 -4.81 7.57 6.86
N ARG A 121 -4.08 7.88 7.93
CA ARG A 121 -4.12 7.11 9.17
C ARG A 121 -5.53 7.09 9.74
N THR A 122 -6.16 8.26 9.87
CA THR A 122 -7.52 8.40 10.39
C THR A 122 -8.53 7.58 9.58
N GLN A 123 -8.43 7.63 8.24
CA GLN A 123 -9.30 6.86 7.35
C GLN A 123 -9.10 5.34 7.48
N LEU A 124 -7.85 4.88 7.60
CA LEU A 124 -7.54 3.46 7.81
C LEU A 124 -7.97 2.97 9.20
N GLU A 125 -7.80 3.78 10.24
CA GLU A 125 -8.27 3.48 11.59
C GLU A 125 -9.79 3.39 11.66
N ALA A 126 -10.51 4.25 10.94
CA ALA A 126 -11.97 4.18 10.81
C ALA A 126 -12.46 2.91 10.09
N CYS A 127 -11.58 2.20 9.37
CA CYS A 127 -11.89 0.90 8.78
C CYS A 127 -11.72 -0.27 9.76
N THR A 128 -11.07 -0.05 10.91
CA THR A 128 -10.88 -1.10 11.93
C THR A 128 -12.20 -1.42 12.62
N VAL A 129 -12.42 -2.70 12.92
CA VAL A 129 -13.56 -3.14 13.72
C VAL A 129 -13.07 -3.72 15.03
N ALA A 130 -13.92 -3.70 16.06
CA ALA A 130 -13.62 -4.37 17.31
C ALA A 130 -13.46 -5.88 17.05
N ASP A 131 -12.51 -6.52 17.73
CA ASP A 131 -12.17 -7.93 17.58
C ASP A 131 -13.26 -8.89 18.13
N THR A 132 -14.51 -8.43 18.20
CA THR A 132 -15.60 -9.09 18.93
C THR A 132 -16.82 -9.37 18.04
N LEU A 133 -16.84 -10.60 17.49
CA LEU A 133 -18.03 -11.45 17.15
C LEU A 133 -18.85 -11.11 15.87
N PRO A 134 -19.66 -12.02 15.27
CA PRO A 134 -19.69 -13.50 15.24
C PRO A 134 -19.40 -14.09 13.82
N ALA A 135 -19.31 -15.42 13.71
CA ALA A 135 -19.01 -16.17 12.46
C ALA A 135 -19.99 -15.96 11.26
N ALA A 136 -21.07 -15.20 11.43
CA ALA A 136 -22.14 -15.03 10.45
C ALA A 136 -21.78 -14.09 9.27
N VAL A 137 -20.71 -13.29 9.37
CA VAL A 137 -20.29 -12.36 8.29
C VAL A 137 -19.18 -12.97 7.40
N ARG A 138 -19.04 -14.30 7.39
CA ARG A 138 -18.01 -14.98 6.58
C ARG A 138 -18.33 -14.88 5.09
N GLN A 139 -17.50 -14.18 4.33
CA GLN A 139 -17.58 -14.12 2.86
C GLN A 139 -16.65 -15.16 2.22
N LYS A 140 -17.03 -15.69 1.05
CA LYS A 140 -16.25 -16.66 0.28
C LYS A 140 -15.92 -16.14 -1.11
N THR A 141 -15.33 -14.95 -1.21
CA THR A 141 -14.98 -14.34 -2.49
C THR A 141 -13.48 -14.44 -2.75
N ALA A 142 -13.11 -15.17 -3.80
CA ALA A 142 -11.71 -15.38 -4.17
C ALA A 142 -11.01 -14.11 -4.67
N LYS A 143 -11.74 -13.21 -5.33
CA LYS A 143 -11.21 -11.93 -5.82
C LYS A 143 -12.31 -10.90 -5.97
N THR A 144 -12.03 -9.68 -5.53
CA THR A 144 -12.87 -8.51 -5.80
C THR A 144 -12.00 -7.42 -6.42
N GLU A 145 -12.49 -6.81 -7.51
CA GLU A 145 -11.82 -5.70 -8.19
C GLU A 145 -12.81 -4.54 -8.34
N TRP A 146 -12.32 -3.31 -8.18
CA TRP A 146 -13.12 -2.10 -8.35
C TRP A 146 -12.27 -0.98 -8.95
N THR A 147 -12.97 0.01 -9.52
CA THR A 147 -12.34 1.21 -10.10
C THR A 147 -12.78 2.43 -9.30
N ARG A 148 -11.81 3.24 -8.90
CA ARG A 148 -12.00 4.54 -8.24
C ARG A 148 -12.72 5.50 -9.18
N GLN A 149 -13.74 6.22 -8.67
CA GLN A 149 -14.48 7.18 -9.47
C GLN A 149 -13.60 8.36 -9.90
N ARG A 150 -13.98 9.03 -10.99
CA ARG A 150 -13.39 10.32 -11.37
C ARG A 150 -14.07 11.40 -10.54
N GLN A 151 -13.45 11.81 -9.44
CA GLN A 151 -13.72 13.13 -8.85
C GLN A 151 -13.05 14.21 -9.71
#